data_AF-Q27U85-F1
#
_entry.id   AF-Q27U85-F1
#
_cell.length_a   1.000
_cell.length_b   1.000
_cell.length_c   1.000
_cell.angle_alpha   90.00
_cell.angle_beta   90.00
_cell.angle_gamma   90.00
#
_symmetry.space_group_name_H-M   'P 1'
#
loop_
_entity.id
_entity.type
_entity.pdbx_description
1 polymer ?
#
loop_
_entity_poly.entity_id
_entity_poly.type
_entity_poly.pdbx_seq_one_letter_code
_entity_poly.pdbx_strand_id
1 'polypeptide(L)'
;WELMNEPRCTSDTSGRTIQAWITEMASFVKSIDRNHLLEVGLEGFYGQSTPQRKRLNPGFDIGTDFIANNRIPGIDFATAHSYPDQWVSSSNDQYQLSFLNNWLNTHIQDAQYILRKPILLTEFGKSQKDHGFSTYQRDQLFNMVYYKVYASAKRGGAAAGSLFWQLLTEGMDSFRDGYEVVLNQSPSTANIIAYQSHKLYQIRKIFARMRNVDRWKRARAARNRGRPIGN
;
A
#
# COMPACT_ATOMS: atom_id res chain seq x y z
N TRP A 1 -0.18 1.94 -14.22
CA TRP A 1 -1.62 1.83 -14.47
C TRP A 1 -2.27 1.18 -13.28
N GLU A 2 -3.48 1.62 -12.97
CA GLU A 2 -4.43 0.95 -12.08
C GLU A 2 -5.55 0.40 -12.95
N LEU A 3 -6.03 -0.82 -12.68
CA LEU A 3 -7.13 -1.39 -13.47
C LEU A 3 -8.47 -0.74 -13.15
N MET A 4 -8.83 -0.65 -11.86
CA MET A 4 -10.09 -0.08 -11.40
C MET A 4 -9.97 0.30 -9.92
N ASN A 5 -10.44 1.49 -9.56
CA ASN A 5 -10.54 1.87 -8.16
C ASN A 5 -11.58 0.99 -7.42
N GLU A 6 -11.18 0.36 -6.32
CA GLU A 6 -12.03 -0.41 -5.40
C GLU A 6 -12.99 -1.39 -6.09
N PRO A 7 -12.49 -2.33 -6.93
CA PRO A 7 -13.38 -3.20 -7.69
C PRO A 7 -14.08 -4.16 -6.74
N ARG A 8 -15.42 -4.22 -6.80
CA ARG A 8 -16.24 -5.14 -6.02
C ARG A 8 -17.11 -6.01 -6.93
N CYS A 9 -17.22 -7.29 -6.62
CA CYS A 9 -18.07 -8.25 -7.34
C CYS A 9 -18.99 -8.98 -6.33
N THR A 10 -19.93 -8.24 -5.75
CA THR A 10 -20.83 -8.75 -4.71
C THR A 10 -21.81 -9.82 -5.21
N SER A 11 -22.04 -9.90 -6.53
CA SER A 11 -22.83 -10.96 -7.15
C SER A 11 -22.10 -12.32 -7.23
N ASP A 12 -20.77 -12.35 -7.11
CA ASP A 12 -19.96 -13.57 -7.09
C ASP A 12 -18.89 -13.53 -5.99
N THR A 13 -19.30 -13.85 -4.77
CA THR A 13 -18.42 -13.94 -3.59
C THR A 13 -17.48 -15.15 -3.61
N SER A 14 -17.55 -16.02 -4.63
CA SER A 14 -16.49 -17.01 -4.86
C SER A 14 -15.20 -16.36 -5.35
N GLY A 15 -15.29 -15.16 -5.92
CA GLY A 15 -14.19 -14.37 -6.47
C GLY A 15 -13.67 -14.83 -7.82
N ARG A 16 -14.32 -15.82 -8.44
CA ARG A 16 -13.91 -16.33 -9.76
C ARG A 16 -14.13 -15.31 -10.87
N THR A 17 -15.26 -14.59 -10.83
CA THR A 17 -15.59 -13.57 -11.84
C THR A 17 -14.54 -12.46 -11.85
N ILE A 18 -14.25 -11.87 -10.69
CA ILE A 18 -13.26 -10.79 -10.61
C ILE A 18 -11.84 -11.29 -10.90
N GLN A 19 -11.48 -12.51 -10.47
CA GLN A 19 -10.20 -13.11 -10.80
C GLN A 19 -10.00 -13.27 -12.32
N ALA A 20 -11.03 -13.73 -13.04
CA ALA A 20 -10.99 -13.88 -14.49
C ALA A 20 -10.84 -12.52 -15.18
N TRP A 21 -11.63 -11.52 -14.76
CA TRP A 21 -11.56 -10.16 -15.28
C TRP A 21 -10.18 -9.52 -15.06
N ILE A 22 -9.60 -9.60 -13.86
CA ILE A 22 -8.26 -9.06 -13.59
C ILE A 22 -7.22 -9.78 -14.46
N THR A 23 -7.34 -11.09 -14.65
CA THR A 23 -6.40 -11.88 -15.45
C THR A 23 -6.42 -11.42 -16.91
N GLU A 24 -7.61 -11.24 -17.47
CA GLU A 24 -7.81 -10.75 -18.84
C GLU A 24 -7.26 -9.33 -19.00
N MET A 25 -7.69 -8.39 -18.15
CA MET A 25 -7.34 -6.97 -18.28
C MET A 25 -5.85 -6.72 -17.99
N ALA A 26 -5.24 -7.46 -17.06
CA ALA A 26 -3.81 -7.36 -16.84
C ALA A 26 -3.00 -7.83 -18.05
N SER A 27 -3.44 -8.90 -18.71
CA SER A 27 -2.83 -9.36 -19.96
C SER A 27 -2.98 -8.32 -21.07
N PHE A 28 -4.18 -7.75 -21.22
CA PHE A 28 -4.48 -6.73 -22.21
C PHE A 28 -3.61 -5.48 -22.04
N VAL A 29 -3.57 -4.89 -20.83
CA VAL A 29 -2.73 -3.70 -20.55
C VAL A 29 -1.26 -4.00 -20.84
N LYS A 30 -0.73 -5.15 -20.39
CA LYS A 30 0.66 -5.54 -20.65
C LYS A 30 0.96 -5.88 -22.11
N SER A 31 -0.06 -6.16 -22.92
CA SER A 31 0.12 -6.34 -24.37
C SER A 31 0.39 -5.00 -25.07
N ILE A 32 -0.16 -3.90 -24.53
CA ILE A 32 -0.02 -2.53 -25.05
C ILE A 32 1.20 -1.84 -24.43
N ASP A 33 1.38 -1.97 -23.12
CA ASP A 33 2.42 -1.28 -22.36
C ASP A 33 3.18 -2.24 -21.43
N ARG A 34 4.42 -2.55 -21.83
CA ARG A 34 5.34 -3.38 -21.06
C ARG A 34 6.33 -2.57 -20.21
N ASN A 35 6.32 -1.25 -20.32
CA ASN A 35 7.26 -0.37 -19.63
C ASN A 35 6.74 0.02 -18.25
N HIS A 36 5.44 0.26 -18.12
CA HIS A 36 4.84 0.71 -16.88
C HIS A 36 4.40 -0.43 -15.97
N LEU A 37 4.47 -0.16 -14.66
CA LEU A 37 3.93 -1.05 -13.65
C LEU A 37 2.40 -1.03 -13.69
N LEU A 38 1.80 -2.15 -13.31
CA LEU A 38 0.37 -2.38 -13.23
C LEU A 38 0.01 -2.90 -11.84
N GLU A 39 -1.01 -2.33 -11.24
CA GLU A 39 -1.71 -2.91 -10.10
C GLU A 39 -3.23 -2.90 -10.34
N VAL A 40 -3.99 -3.46 -9.41
CA VAL A 40 -5.42 -3.76 -9.61
C VAL A 40 -6.34 -2.63 -9.15
N GLY A 41 -6.00 -1.95 -8.05
CA GLY A 41 -6.80 -0.96 -7.32
C GLY A 41 -7.57 -1.58 -6.15
N LEU A 42 -7.03 -2.63 -5.51
CA LEU A 42 -7.74 -3.36 -4.46
C LEU A 42 -7.72 -2.60 -3.13
N GLU A 43 -8.87 -2.61 -2.47
CA GLU A 43 -8.98 -2.23 -1.05
C GLU A 43 -8.21 -3.20 -0.14
N GLY A 44 -8.03 -4.46 -0.57
CA GLY A 44 -7.22 -5.46 0.11
C GLY A 44 -8.00 -6.60 0.77
N PHE A 45 -9.31 -6.74 0.56
CA PHE A 45 -10.07 -7.81 1.22
C PHE A 45 -9.59 -9.21 0.82
N TYR A 46 -9.50 -10.09 1.81
CA TYR A 46 -9.13 -11.49 1.63
C TYR A 46 -10.32 -12.32 1.17
N GLY A 47 -10.05 -13.25 0.25
CA GLY A 47 -11.05 -14.15 -0.32
C GLY A 47 -10.82 -15.61 0.06
N GLN A 48 -11.39 -16.51 -0.74
CA GLN A 48 -11.43 -17.95 -0.49
C GLN A 48 -10.06 -18.63 -0.61
N SER A 49 -9.06 -18.01 -1.25
CA SER A 49 -7.70 -18.57 -1.34
C SER A 49 -6.97 -18.54 0.01
N THR A 50 -7.43 -17.71 0.95
CA THR A 50 -6.92 -17.63 2.31
C THR A 50 -8.04 -17.51 3.35
N PRO A 51 -8.79 -18.60 3.60
CA PRO A 51 -9.96 -18.58 4.51
C PRO A 51 -9.59 -18.11 5.91
N GLN A 52 -8.43 -18.51 6.43
CA GLN A 52 -7.90 -18.05 7.71
C GLN A 52 -7.75 -16.51 7.78
N ARG A 53 -7.45 -15.83 6.68
CA ARG A 53 -7.28 -14.36 6.64
C ARG A 53 -8.62 -13.63 6.53
N LYS A 54 -9.70 -14.26 6.05
CA LYS A 54 -11.03 -13.63 5.90
C LYS A 54 -11.56 -13.02 7.20
N ARG A 55 -11.22 -13.61 8.36
CA ARG A 55 -11.60 -13.07 9.69
C ARG A 55 -11.04 -11.67 9.98
N LEU A 56 -10.07 -11.21 9.18
CA LEU A 56 -9.48 -9.87 9.28
C LEU A 56 -10.26 -8.83 8.47
N ASN A 57 -11.13 -9.26 7.56
CA ASN A 57 -12.02 -8.35 6.85
C ASN A 57 -13.04 -7.76 7.84
N PRO A 58 -13.55 -6.55 7.60
CA PRO A 58 -14.54 -5.86 8.44
C PRO A 58 -15.97 -6.45 8.36
N GLY A 59 -16.09 -7.77 8.17
CA GLY A 59 -17.38 -8.50 8.25
C GLY A 59 -18.16 -8.63 6.96
N PHE A 60 -17.62 -8.23 5.81
CA PHE A 60 -18.26 -8.37 4.50
C PHE A 60 -17.37 -9.07 3.47
N ASP A 61 -18.01 -9.70 2.48
CA ASP A 61 -17.38 -10.38 1.34
C ASP A 61 -17.77 -9.64 0.05
N ILE A 62 -16.77 -9.10 -0.63
CA ILE A 62 -16.97 -8.28 -1.83
C ILE A 62 -16.50 -8.98 -3.11
N GLY A 63 -16.19 -10.28 -3.03
CA GLY A 63 -15.72 -11.07 -4.17
C GLY A 63 -14.24 -10.90 -4.52
N THR A 64 -13.52 -9.91 -3.99
CA THR A 64 -12.06 -9.83 -4.18
C THR A 64 -11.29 -10.84 -3.34
N ASP A 65 -10.07 -11.13 -3.76
CA ASP A 65 -9.13 -11.96 -3.01
C ASP A 65 -7.72 -11.39 -3.11
N PHE A 66 -7.27 -10.68 -2.07
CA PHE A 66 -5.96 -10.03 -2.03
C PHE A 66 -4.80 -10.93 -2.47
N ILE A 67 -4.81 -12.21 -2.12
CA ILE A 67 -3.71 -13.13 -2.46
C ILE A 67 -3.85 -13.64 -3.90
N ALA A 68 -5.02 -14.15 -4.28
CA ALA A 68 -5.21 -14.72 -5.61
C ALA A 68 -5.12 -13.66 -6.72
N ASN A 69 -5.73 -12.49 -6.50
CA ASN A 69 -5.74 -11.40 -7.46
C ASN A 69 -4.32 -10.86 -7.68
N ASN A 70 -3.55 -10.63 -6.61
CA ASN A 70 -2.18 -10.14 -6.74
C ASN A 70 -1.17 -11.23 -7.15
N ARG A 71 -1.55 -12.51 -7.27
CA ARG A 71 -0.69 -13.56 -7.84
C ARG A 71 -0.69 -13.58 -9.37
N ILE A 72 -1.62 -12.88 -10.01
CA ILE A 72 -1.67 -12.77 -11.47
C ILE A 72 -0.32 -12.23 -11.99
N PRO A 73 0.32 -12.89 -12.97
CA PRO A 73 1.66 -12.50 -13.43
C PRO A 73 1.77 -11.07 -13.97
N GLY A 74 0.69 -10.54 -14.56
CA GLY A 74 0.65 -9.17 -15.09
C GLY A 74 0.57 -8.06 -14.03
N ILE A 75 0.31 -8.41 -12.76
CA ILE A 75 0.25 -7.47 -11.64
C ILE A 75 1.64 -7.34 -11.02
N ASP A 76 2.20 -6.14 -10.94
CA ASP A 76 3.59 -5.96 -10.51
C ASP A 76 3.73 -5.66 -9.01
N PHE A 77 2.72 -5.02 -8.42
CA PHE A 77 2.69 -4.70 -6.99
C PHE A 77 1.26 -4.74 -6.47
N ALA A 78 1.12 -4.89 -5.16
CA ALA A 78 -0.17 -4.96 -4.49
C ALA A 78 -0.55 -3.60 -3.91
N THR A 79 -1.85 -3.37 -3.80
CA THR A 79 -2.46 -2.21 -3.15
C THR A 79 -3.40 -2.67 -2.04
N ALA A 80 -3.59 -1.79 -1.07
CA ALA A 80 -4.58 -1.91 -0.01
C ALA A 80 -5.03 -0.50 0.38
N HIS A 81 -6.30 -0.39 0.78
CA HIS A 81 -6.89 0.81 1.34
C HIS A 81 -7.15 0.59 2.84
N SER A 82 -7.48 1.63 3.59
CA SER A 82 -7.94 1.47 4.97
C SER A 82 -8.77 2.65 5.44
N TYR A 83 -10.05 2.39 5.70
CA TYR A 83 -11.00 3.35 6.28
C TYR A 83 -11.67 2.76 7.54
N PRO A 84 -10.97 2.67 8.68
CA PRO A 84 -11.53 2.08 9.89
C PRO A 84 -12.78 2.81 10.40
N ASP A 85 -12.85 4.12 10.20
CA ASP A 85 -14.01 4.96 10.53
C ASP A 85 -15.27 4.58 9.74
N GLN A 86 -15.12 4.10 8.50
CA GLN A 86 -16.24 3.59 7.70
C GLN A 86 -16.51 2.11 7.95
N TRP A 87 -15.47 1.29 7.92
CA TRP A 87 -15.59 -0.17 7.87
C TRP A 87 -15.98 -0.79 9.21
N VAL A 88 -15.56 -0.16 10.32
CA VAL A 88 -15.90 -0.58 11.69
C VAL A 88 -16.47 0.60 12.48
N SER A 89 -17.37 1.34 11.84
CA SER A 89 -17.96 2.60 12.34
C SER A 89 -18.67 2.49 13.70
N SER A 90 -19.19 1.32 14.06
CA SER A 90 -19.81 1.07 15.37
C SER A 90 -18.81 0.89 16.52
N SER A 91 -17.51 0.95 16.24
CA SER A 91 -16.43 0.75 17.22
C SER A 91 -15.78 2.06 17.65
N ASN A 92 -15.11 2.06 18.79
CA ASN A 92 -14.37 3.23 19.28
C ASN A 92 -13.03 3.43 18.57
N ASP A 93 -12.42 4.61 18.70
CA ASP A 93 -11.17 4.96 18.02
C ASP A 93 -10.00 4.01 18.36
N GLN A 94 -9.95 3.50 19.59
CA GLN A 94 -8.91 2.55 19.99
C GLN A 94 -9.02 1.23 19.19
N TYR A 95 -10.24 0.75 19.00
CA TYR A 95 -10.49 -0.42 18.16
C TYR A 95 -10.16 -0.13 16.69
N GLN A 96 -10.57 1.02 16.17
CA GLN A 96 -10.25 1.46 14.80
C GLN A 96 -8.73 1.49 14.54
N LEU A 97 -7.94 2.04 15.47
CA LEU A 97 -6.47 2.05 15.38
C LEU A 97 -5.87 0.64 15.49
N SER A 98 -6.43 -0.22 16.33
CA SER A 98 -6.00 -1.62 16.47
C SER A 98 -6.29 -2.41 15.18
N PHE A 99 -7.47 -2.22 14.60
CA PHE A 99 -7.87 -2.77 13.31
C PHE A 99 -6.86 -2.36 12.22
N LEU A 100 -6.59 -1.05 12.10
CA LEU A 100 -5.61 -0.52 11.14
C LEU A 100 -4.23 -1.14 11.33
N ASN A 101 -3.73 -1.21 12.56
CA ASN A 101 -2.44 -1.82 12.85
C ASN A 101 -2.38 -3.29 12.37
N ASN A 102 -3.43 -4.07 12.66
CA ASN A 102 -3.50 -5.48 12.27
C ASN A 102 -3.66 -5.64 10.75
N TRP A 103 -4.46 -4.79 10.13
CA TRP A 103 -4.65 -4.72 8.68
C TRP A 103 -3.32 -4.49 7.97
N LEU A 104 -2.58 -3.45 8.35
CA LEU A 104 -1.27 -3.13 7.78
C LEU A 104 -0.24 -4.24 8.02
N ASN A 105 -0.14 -4.75 9.24
CA ASN A 105 0.83 -5.82 9.55
C ASN A 105 0.62 -7.05 8.68
N THR A 106 -0.64 -7.46 8.51
CA THR A 106 -0.99 -8.68 7.77
C THR A 106 -0.71 -8.52 6.29
N HIS A 107 -1.18 -7.43 5.68
CA HIS A 107 -0.95 -7.17 4.26
C HIS A 107 0.52 -7.01 3.91
N ILE A 108 1.30 -6.34 4.77
CA ILE A 108 2.76 -6.21 4.57
C ILE A 108 3.44 -7.59 4.66
N GLN A 109 3.05 -8.44 5.60
CA GLN A 109 3.60 -9.80 5.71
C GLN A 109 3.24 -10.66 4.50
N ASP A 110 1.99 -10.63 4.07
CA ASP A 110 1.55 -11.43 2.95
C ASP A 110 2.17 -10.95 1.62
N ALA A 111 2.30 -9.64 1.42
CA ALA A 111 3.04 -9.07 0.30
C ALA A 111 4.52 -9.52 0.30
N GLN A 112 5.16 -9.49 1.46
CA GLN A 112 6.56 -9.87 1.64
C GLN A 112 6.82 -11.35 1.39
N TYR A 113 6.04 -12.22 2.01
CA TYR A 113 6.37 -13.65 2.14
C TYR A 113 5.56 -14.54 1.21
N ILE A 114 4.33 -14.15 0.86
CA ILE A 114 3.44 -14.94 0.01
C ILE A 114 3.51 -14.45 -1.43
N LEU A 115 3.30 -13.14 -1.66
CA LEU A 115 3.28 -12.57 -3.01
C LEU A 115 4.69 -12.32 -3.55
N ARG A 116 5.63 -11.98 -2.66
CA ARG A 116 6.98 -11.49 -3.00
C ARG A 116 6.92 -10.29 -3.95
N LYS A 117 5.95 -9.42 -3.72
CA LYS A 117 5.71 -8.18 -4.49
C LYS A 117 5.72 -6.98 -3.53
N PRO A 118 6.09 -5.78 -3.99
CA PRO A 118 5.89 -4.56 -3.22
C PRO A 118 4.41 -4.36 -2.87
N ILE A 119 4.15 -3.66 -1.78
CA ILE A 119 2.80 -3.19 -1.43
C ILE A 119 2.82 -1.69 -1.15
N LEU A 120 1.80 -0.99 -1.64
CA LEU A 120 1.49 0.39 -1.30
C LEU A 120 0.15 0.45 -0.58
N LEU A 121 0.05 1.30 0.45
CA LEU A 121 -1.24 1.68 1.01
C LEU A 121 -1.76 2.90 0.25
N THR A 122 -2.61 2.69 -0.76
CA THR A 122 -2.94 3.72 -1.75
C THR A 122 -4.08 4.64 -1.33
N GLU A 123 -4.86 4.26 -0.31
CA GLU A 123 -5.82 5.16 0.32
C GLU A 123 -5.92 4.91 1.81
N PHE A 124 -5.97 6.00 2.58
CA PHE A 124 -6.28 6.01 4.00
C PHE A 124 -6.62 7.43 4.45
N GLY A 125 -7.44 7.57 5.48
CA GLY A 125 -7.79 8.87 6.04
C GLY A 125 -8.58 8.77 7.34
N LYS A 126 -8.90 9.92 7.93
CA LYS A 126 -9.83 10.05 9.06
C LYS A 126 -10.77 11.22 8.81
N SER A 127 -12.05 10.92 8.68
CA SER A 127 -13.05 11.91 8.33
C SER A 127 -13.26 12.92 9.45
N GLN A 128 -13.28 14.21 9.11
CA GLN A 128 -13.70 15.26 10.03
C GLN A 128 -15.21 15.32 10.26
N LYS A 129 -15.98 14.55 9.47
CA LYS A 129 -17.43 14.41 9.65
C LYS A 129 -17.79 13.44 10.77
N ASP A 130 -16.81 12.68 11.28
CA ASP A 130 -17.00 11.79 12.42
C ASP A 130 -17.37 12.58 13.68
N HIS A 131 -18.30 12.04 14.46
CA HIS A 131 -18.67 12.65 15.74
C HIS A 131 -17.48 12.63 16.71
N GLY A 132 -17.15 13.80 17.26
CA GLY A 132 -16.00 13.94 18.16
C GLY A 132 -14.65 13.93 17.44
N PHE A 133 -14.64 14.21 16.13
CA PHE A 133 -13.40 14.37 15.38
C PHE A 133 -12.45 15.37 16.03
N SER A 134 -11.19 15.01 16.06
CA SER A 134 -10.07 15.88 16.34
C SER A 134 -8.92 15.58 15.39
N THR A 135 -8.12 16.60 15.08
CA THR A 135 -6.89 16.43 14.31
C THR A 135 -5.93 15.42 14.95
N TYR A 136 -6.00 15.24 16.28
CA TYR A 136 -5.22 14.23 16.99
C TYR A 136 -5.50 12.80 16.50
N GLN A 137 -6.78 12.43 16.32
CA GLN A 137 -7.13 11.08 15.80
C GLN A 137 -6.59 10.87 14.38
N ARG A 138 -6.71 11.90 13.53
CA ARG A 138 -6.13 11.88 12.17
C ARG A 138 -4.61 11.70 12.22
N ASP A 139 -3.93 12.47 13.06
CA ASP A 139 -2.49 12.42 13.21
C ASP A 139 -2.00 11.08 13.78
N GLN A 140 -2.76 10.45 14.69
CA GLN A 140 -2.47 9.08 15.17
C GLN A 140 -2.57 8.05 14.04
N LEU A 141 -3.62 8.13 13.24
CA LEU A 141 -3.82 7.24 12.09
C LEU A 141 -2.68 7.39 11.06
N PHE A 142 -2.31 8.62 10.71
CA PHE A 142 -1.21 8.92 9.80
C PHE A 142 0.13 8.42 10.35
N ASN A 143 0.41 8.67 11.63
CA ASN A 143 1.62 8.16 12.28
C ASN A 143 1.70 6.64 12.26
N MET A 144 0.59 5.93 12.48
CA MET A 144 0.55 4.46 12.42
C MET A 144 0.93 3.96 11.02
N VAL A 145 0.27 4.47 9.97
CA VAL A 145 0.55 4.11 8.57
C VAL A 145 2.02 4.36 8.25
N TYR A 146 2.50 5.58 8.50
CA TYR A 146 3.86 5.99 8.18
C TYR A 146 4.91 5.24 8.97
N TYR A 147 4.64 4.91 10.23
CA TYR A 147 5.51 4.06 11.04
C TYR A 147 5.63 2.65 10.42
N LYS A 148 4.52 2.01 10.04
CA LYS A 148 4.53 0.66 9.45
C LYS A 148 5.26 0.62 8.11
N VAL A 149 4.98 1.59 7.24
CA VAL A 149 5.66 1.72 5.95
C VAL A 149 7.16 1.94 6.17
N TYR A 150 7.55 2.89 7.01
CA TYR A 150 8.95 3.17 7.31
C TYR A 150 9.68 1.97 7.93
N ALA A 151 9.06 1.30 8.90
CA ALA A 151 9.65 0.14 9.57
C ALA A 151 9.91 -1.02 8.60
N SER A 152 9.01 -1.24 7.65
CA SER A 152 9.20 -2.22 6.58
C SER A 152 10.28 -1.77 5.59
N ALA A 153 10.19 -0.54 5.07
CA ALA A 153 11.13 0.00 4.09
C ALA A 153 12.58 0.04 4.61
N LYS A 154 12.79 0.45 5.88
CA LYS A 154 14.12 0.58 6.51
C LYS A 154 14.90 -0.74 6.48
N ARG A 155 14.21 -1.87 6.55
CA ARG A 155 14.81 -3.23 6.52
C ARG A 155 14.76 -3.89 5.13
N GLY A 156 14.42 -3.13 4.08
CA GLY A 156 14.28 -3.65 2.73
C GLY A 156 13.05 -4.52 2.53
N GLY A 157 12.00 -4.30 3.34
CA GLY A 157 10.74 -5.04 3.27
C GLY A 157 9.81 -4.57 2.14
N ALA A 158 8.67 -5.25 2.00
CA ALA A 158 7.75 -5.07 0.88
C ALA A 158 6.95 -3.76 0.88
N ALA A 159 6.78 -3.08 2.03
CA ALA A 159 5.99 -1.86 2.06
C ALA A 159 6.79 -0.70 1.46
N ALA A 160 6.36 -0.22 0.30
CA ALA A 160 7.14 0.69 -0.53
C ALA A 160 6.67 2.16 -0.45
N GLY A 161 5.46 2.40 0.05
CA GLY A 161 4.90 3.74 0.15
C GLY A 161 3.46 3.75 0.63
N SER A 162 2.91 4.95 0.73
CA SER A 162 1.51 5.18 1.10
C SER A 162 1.03 6.51 0.54
N LEU A 163 -0.24 6.60 0.17
CA LEU A 163 -0.91 7.78 -0.36
C LEU A 163 -2.15 8.03 0.52
N PHE A 164 -2.27 9.23 1.07
CA PHE A 164 -3.42 9.58 1.90
C PHE A 164 -4.55 10.09 1.01
N TRP A 165 -5.79 9.84 1.44
CA TRP A 165 -6.99 10.38 0.83
C TRP A 165 -7.50 11.54 1.70
N GLN A 166 -7.64 12.77 1.21
CA GLN A 166 -7.14 13.28 -0.07
C GLN A 166 -6.53 14.67 0.08
N LEU A 167 -5.69 15.08 -0.86
CA LEU A 167 -5.14 16.43 -0.88
C LEU A 167 -6.12 17.36 -1.56
N LEU A 168 -6.56 18.41 -0.87
CA LEU A 168 -7.21 19.57 -1.48
C LEU A 168 -6.35 20.83 -1.30
N THR A 169 -6.63 21.84 -2.12
CA THR A 169 -6.02 23.16 -2.02
C THR A 169 -7.05 24.21 -1.61
N GLU A 170 -6.58 25.39 -1.19
CA GLU A 170 -7.46 26.49 -0.80
C GLU A 170 -8.42 26.88 -1.94
N GLY A 171 -9.69 27.15 -1.61
CA GLY A 171 -10.74 27.47 -2.58
C GLY A 171 -11.45 26.25 -3.20
N MET A 172 -11.10 25.03 -2.80
CA MET A 172 -11.77 23.80 -3.25
C MET A 172 -12.86 23.29 -2.29
N ASP A 173 -13.50 24.18 -1.52
CA ASP A 173 -14.40 23.79 -0.43
C ASP A 173 -15.60 22.94 -0.90
N SER A 174 -16.03 23.09 -2.15
CA SER A 174 -17.10 22.28 -2.76
C SER A 174 -16.75 20.80 -3.00
N PHE A 175 -15.46 20.45 -2.95
CA PHE A 175 -14.96 19.08 -3.14
C PHE A 175 -14.69 18.34 -1.83
N ARG A 176 -14.94 18.99 -0.68
CA ARG A 176 -14.68 18.41 0.64
C ARG A 176 -15.60 17.22 0.91
N ASP A 177 -15.00 16.04 1.02
CA ASP A 177 -15.69 14.81 1.40
C ASP A 177 -15.58 14.51 2.90
N GLY A 178 -14.76 15.25 3.65
CA GLY A 178 -14.49 15.05 5.07
C GLY A 178 -13.08 14.54 5.34
N TYR A 179 -12.42 13.94 4.36
CA TYR A 179 -11.08 13.37 4.49
C TYR A 179 -9.97 14.32 4.07
N GLU A 180 -10.32 15.44 3.45
CA GLU A 180 -9.34 16.30 2.86
C GLU A 180 -8.30 16.82 3.87
N VAL A 181 -7.06 16.90 3.40
CA VAL A 181 -5.96 17.59 4.07
C VAL A 181 -5.59 18.77 3.19
N VAL A 182 -5.94 19.98 3.64
CA VAL A 182 -5.42 21.22 3.06
C VAL A 182 -4.17 21.57 3.86
N LEU A 183 -2.98 21.46 3.25
CA LEU A 183 -1.70 21.48 3.97
C LEU A 183 -1.51 22.73 4.85
N ASN A 184 -1.86 23.92 4.35
CA ASN A 184 -1.77 25.17 5.09
C ASN A 184 -2.74 25.27 6.27
N GLN A 185 -3.85 24.54 6.22
CA GLN A 185 -4.90 24.53 7.25
C GLN A 185 -4.72 23.38 8.25
N SER A 186 -3.83 22.42 7.96
CA SER A 186 -3.58 21.22 8.77
C SER A 186 -2.10 21.07 9.12
N PRO A 187 -1.48 22.03 9.84
CA PRO A 187 -0.02 22.07 10.02
C PRO A 187 0.55 20.85 10.75
N SER A 188 -0.18 20.26 11.70
CA SER A 188 0.28 19.04 12.40
C SER A 188 0.35 17.84 11.46
N THR A 189 -0.73 17.58 10.70
CA THR A 189 -0.78 16.52 9.70
C THR A 189 0.24 16.76 8.57
N ALA A 190 0.37 18.00 8.09
CA ALA A 190 1.37 18.39 7.09
C ALA A 190 2.81 18.11 7.56
N ASN A 191 3.13 18.40 8.83
CA ASN A 191 4.42 18.08 9.42
C ASN A 191 4.69 16.57 9.47
N ILE A 192 3.68 15.76 9.81
CA ILE A 192 3.79 14.30 9.81
C ILE A 192 4.08 13.77 8.39
N ILE A 193 3.36 14.28 7.38
CA ILE A 193 3.58 13.94 5.96
C ILE A 193 5.01 14.32 5.53
N ALA A 194 5.44 15.55 5.82
CA ALA A 194 6.77 16.04 5.46
C ALA A 194 7.88 15.21 6.13
N TYR A 195 7.72 14.89 7.42
CA TYR A 195 8.67 14.08 8.17
C TYR A 195 8.79 12.66 7.61
N GLN A 196 7.65 12.02 7.29
CA GLN A 196 7.68 10.71 6.65
C GLN A 196 8.37 10.73 5.30
N SER A 197 8.05 11.72 4.47
CA SER A 197 8.64 11.90 3.14
C SER A 197 10.16 12.03 3.24
N HIS A 198 10.65 12.81 4.21
CA HIS A 198 12.09 12.95 4.46
C HIS A 198 12.73 11.61 4.88
N LYS A 199 12.13 10.87 5.82
CA LYS A 199 12.63 9.57 6.28
C LYS A 199 12.77 8.56 5.13
N LEU A 200 11.75 8.44 4.28
CA LEU A 200 11.77 7.52 3.13
C LEU A 200 12.80 7.95 2.08
N TYR A 201 12.96 9.26 1.86
CA TYR A 201 14.01 9.78 0.99
C TYR A 201 15.42 9.39 1.47
N GLN A 202 15.69 9.47 2.78
CA GLN A 202 16.98 9.03 3.32
C GLN A 202 17.21 7.52 3.13
N ILE A 203 16.17 6.70 3.37
CA ILE A 203 16.23 5.26 3.11
C ILE A 203 16.60 4.98 1.64
N ARG A 204 15.92 5.64 0.70
CA ARG A 204 16.21 5.50 -0.74
C ARG A 204 17.68 5.80 -1.05
N LYS A 205 18.25 6.86 -0.47
CA LYS A 205 19.67 7.21 -0.64
C LYS A 205 20.60 6.15 -0.09
N ILE A 206 20.30 5.59 1.09
CA ILE A 206 21.09 4.52 1.71
C ILE A 206 21.11 3.29 0.80
N PHE A 207 19.94 2.80 0.36
CA PHE A 207 19.87 1.64 -0.53
C PHE A 207 20.49 1.89 -1.91
N ALA A 208 20.41 3.11 -2.45
CA ALA A 208 21.11 3.47 -3.67
C ALA A 208 22.64 3.36 -3.51
N ARG A 209 23.19 3.87 -2.39
CA ARG A 209 24.62 3.74 -2.07
C ARG A 209 25.04 2.29 -1.91
N MET A 210 24.28 1.48 -1.17
CA MET A 210 24.57 0.05 -0.98
C MET A 210 24.62 -0.70 -2.32
N ARG A 211 23.62 -0.49 -3.19
CA ARG A 211 23.60 -1.11 -4.54
C ARG A 211 24.82 -0.72 -5.37
N ASN A 212 25.25 0.54 -5.31
CA ASN A 212 26.44 1.00 -6.01
C ASN A 212 27.70 0.29 -5.48
N VAL A 213 27.85 0.18 -4.17
CA VAL A 213 28.98 -0.55 -3.55
C VAL A 213 29.01 -2.01 -3.99
N ASP A 214 27.87 -2.69 -4.01
CA ASP A 214 27.80 -4.10 -4.43
C ASP A 214 28.10 -4.28 -5.92
N ARG A 215 27.70 -3.32 -6.76
CA ARG A 215 28.07 -3.30 -8.18
C ARG A 215 29.58 -3.13 -8.36
N TRP A 216 30.19 -2.22 -7.59
CA TRP A 216 31.64 -2.02 -7.57
C TRP A 216 32.40 -3.28 -7.09
N LYS A 217 31.95 -3.93 -6.02
CA LYS A 217 32.55 -5.18 -5.53
C LYS A 217 32.49 -6.29 -6.58
N ARG A 218 31.35 -6.47 -7.25
CA ARG A 218 31.18 -7.45 -8.34
C ARG A 218 32.12 -7.16 -9.52
N ALA A 219 32.22 -5.90 -9.95
CA ALA A 219 33.13 -5.49 -11.02
C ALA A 219 34.61 -5.75 -10.67
N ARG A 220 35.02 -5.46 -9.42
CA ARG A 220 36.39 -5.75 -8.94
C ARG A 220 36.68 -7.25 -8.88
N ALA A 221 35.74 -8.05 -8.40
CA ALA A 221 35.88 -9.51 -8.35
C ALA A 221 36.03 -10.11 -9.76
N ALA A 222 35.24 -9.63 -10.74
CA ALA A 222 35.37 -10.05 -12.13
C ALA A 222 36.74 -9.70 -12.73
N ARG A 223 37.26 -8.49 -12.47
CA ARG A 223 38.60 -8.07 -12.89
C ARG A 223 39.72 -8.93 -12.28
N ASN A 224 39.59 -9.30 -11.01
CA ASN A 224 40.59 -10.12 -10.32
C ASN A 224 40.60 -11.59 -10.79
N ARG A 225 39.44 -12.15 -11.20
CA ARG A 225 39.35 -13.50 -11.79
C ARG A 225 39.90 -13.58 -13.21
N GLY A 226 40.01 -12.44 -13.92
CA GLY A 226 40.56 -12.36 -15.27
C GLY A 226 42.07 -12.08 -15.33
N ARG A 227 42.78 -12.01 -14.20
CA ARG A 227 44.25 -11.94 -14.20
C ARG A 227 44.83 -13.36 -14.22
N PRO A 228 45.61 -13.74 -15.25
CA PRO A 228 46.38 -14.98 -15.19
C PRO A 228 47.33 -14.90 -13.98
N ILE A 229 47.39 -15.98 -13.21
CA ILE A 229 48.47 -16.19 -12.25
C ILE A 229 49.72 -16.39 -13.13
N GLY A 230 50.56 -15.36 -13.23
CA GLY A 230 51.82 -15.44 -13.97
C GLY A 230 52.74 -16.46 -13.31
N ASN A 231 53.28 -17.37 -14.12
CA ASN A 231 54.44 -18.20 -13.82
C ASN A 231 55.69 -17.34 -13.62
#